data_AF-E4ZA56-F1
#
_entry.id   AF-E4ZA56-F1
#
_cell.length_a   1.000
_cell.length_b   1.000
_cell.length_c   1.000
_cell.angle_alpha   90.00
_cell.angle_beta   90.00
_cell.angle_gamma   90.00
#
_symmetry.space_group_name_H-M   'P 1'
#
loop_
_entity.id
_entity.type
_entity.pdbx_description
1 polymer ?
#
loop_
_entity_poly.entity_id
_entity_poly.type
_entity_poly.pdbx_seq_one_letter_code
_entity_poly.pdbx_strand_id
1 'polypeptide(L)'
;MKHAPIILLLAGLSATLLSAGCSGLPAAQTPLYKLPPAAPIQPANPYSRPPSGTSDGAYSTRASNGRVLKSIVKNGVFDRFVDIYHPNGKLHSHTPVENGVAQGWSQGYTEQGILRTRILYRDGHIIRAQTLDASGKVEREWQP
;
A
#
# COMPACT_ATOMS: atom_id res chain seq x y z
N MET A 1 -7.45 -24.65 -53.91
CA MET A 1 -7.15 -26.06 -54.21
C MET A 1 -5.91 -26.43 -53.42
N LYS A 2 -6.04 -27.33 -52.42
CA LYS A 2 -5.30 -28.61 -52.32
C LYS A 2 -3.77 -28.39 -52.23
N HIS A 3 -3.08 -28.55 -51.10
CA HIS A 3 -3.01 -29.75 -50.25
C HIS A 3 -2.37 -29.47 -48.88
N ALA A 4 -2.83 -30.19 -47.86
CA ALA A 4 -2.00 -30.74 -46.78
C ALA A 4 -2.01 -32.28 -46.96
N PRO A 5 -1.34 -33.13 -46.15
CA PRO A 5 -0.24 -32.96 -45.18
C PRO A 5 0.93 -33.98 -45.39
N ILE A 6 2.04 -33.90 -44.66
CA ILE A 6 2.86 -35.08 -44.33
C ILE A 6 3.31 -35.02 -42.86
N ILE A 7 2.87 -36.04 -42.12
CA ILE A 7 3.24 -36.40 -40.76
C ILE A 7 4.48 -37.29 -40.85
N LEU A 8 5.50 -37.06 -40.03
CA LEU A 8 6.49 -38.07 -39.68
C LEU A 8 6.68 -38.08 -38.15
N LEU A 9 6.19 -39.16 -37.53
CA LEU A 9 6.50 -39.54 -36.15
C LEU A 9 7.97 -39.95 -36.04
N LEU A 10 8.61 -39.64 -34.91
CA LEU A 10 9.48 -40.61 -34.24
C LEU A 10 9.47 -40.33 -32.73
N ALA A 11 9.01 -41.34 -32.01
CA ALA A 11 8.97 -41.42 -30.57
C ALA A 11 10.37 -41.71 -30.01
N GLY A 12 10.68 -41.10 -28.86
CA GLY A 12 11.80 -41.48 -28.00
C GLY A 12 11.36 -41.36 -26.55
N LEU A 13 10.92 -42.48 -25.97
CA LEU A 13 10.76 -42.68 -24.54
C LEU A 13 12.12 -42.60 -23.85
N SER A 14 12.22 -41.91 -22.71
CA SER A 14 12.55 -42.60 -21.45
C SER A 14 12.35 -41.67 -20.24
N ALA A 15 11.78 -42.26 -19.21
CA ALA A 15 11.36 -41.63 -17.96
C ALA A 15 12.50 -41.56 -16.94
N THR A 16 12.44 -40.56 -16.06
CA THR A 16 12.66 -40.74 -14.60
C THR A 16 11.99 -39.59 -13.86
N LEU A 17 11.01 -39.92 -13.03
CA LEU A 17 10.45 -39.05 -11.99
C LEU A 17 11.53 -38.77 -10.94
N LEU A 18 11.65 -37.52 -10.48
CA LEU A 18 11.87 -37.25 -9.06
C LEU A 18 10.94 -36.12 -8.60
N SER A 19 10.41 -36.35 -7.41
CA SER A 19 9.32 -35.71 -6.71
C SER A 19 9.63 -34.34 -6.11
N ALA A 20 8.54 -33.69 -5.66
CA ALA A 20 8.46 -32.59 -4.69
C ALA A 20 8.92 -31.23 -5.26
N GLY A 21 8.06 -30.24 -5.41
CA GLY A 21 7.20 -29.75 -4.34
C GLY A 21 7.90 -28.58 -3.66
N CYS A 22 7.75 -27.39 -4.24
CA CYS A 22 7.51 -26.16 -3.52
C CYS A 22 7.33 -25.07 -4.56
N SER A 23 6.14 -24.50 -4.58
CA SER A 23 5.81 -23.26 -5.25
C SER A 23 6.84 -22.21 -4.84
N GLY A 24 7.84 -21.99 -5.69
CA GLY A 24 8.70 -20.83 -5.60
C GLY A 24 7.84 -19.62 -5.91
N LEU A 25 7.19 -19.06 -4.90
CA LEU A 25 6.69 -17.69 -4.92
C LEU A 25 7.82 -16.84 -5.51
N PRO A 26 7.62 -16.10 -6.60
CA PRO A 26 8.59 -15.07 -6.92
C PRO A 26 8.59 -14.14 -5.72
N ALA A 27 9.74 -14.06 -5.05
CA ALA A 27 10.05 -12.97 -4.15
C ALA A 27 10.08 -11.67 -4.98
N ALA A 28 8.91 -11.22 -5.41
CA ALA A 28 8.70 -9.89 -5.92
C ALA A 28 8.79 -8.99 -4.69
N GLN A 29 10.01 -8.70 -4.28
CA GLN A 29 10.30 -7.46 -3.57
C GLN A 29 9.99 -6.35 -4.57
N THR A 30 8.71 -6.03 -4.75
CA THR A 30 8.30 -4.81 -5.43
C THR A 30 8.97 -3.68 -4.67
N PRO A 31 9.82 -2.87 -5.32
CA PRO A 31 10.53 -1.81 -4.64
C PRO A 31 9.50 -0.93 -3.94
N LEU A 32 9.82 -0.44 -2.74
CA LEU A 32 9.07 0.65 -2.13
C LEU A 32 9.03 1.80 -3.14
N TYR A 33 7.95 1.89 -3.93
CA TYR A 33 7.86 2.85 -5.01
C TYR A 33 7.90 4.24 -4.39
N LYS A 34 8.96 5.00 -4.71
CA LYS A 34 9.10 6.40 -4.32
C LYS A 34 7.89 7.14 -4.86
N LEU A 35 7.07 7.70 -3.97
CA LEU A 35 6.05 8.67 -4.35
C LEU A 35 6.69 9.75 -5.23
N PRO A 36 6.00 10.25 -6.27
CA PRO A 36 6.53 11.34 -7.07
C PRO A 36 6.94 12.49 -6.13
N PRO A 37 8.16 13.04 -6.26
CA PRO A 37 8.68 14.07 -5.34
C PRO A 37 7.77 15.29 -5.19
N ALA A 38 6.89 15.51 -6.17
CA ALA A 38 5.95 16.61 -6.24
C ALA A 38 4.63 16.37 -5.49
N ALA A 39 4.45 15.26 -4.76
CA ALA A 39 3.29 15.11 -3.87
C ALA A 39 3.49 16.03 -2.66
N PRO A 40 2.70 17.12 -2.49
CA PRO A 40 2.94 18.11 -1.43
C PRO A 40 2.73 17.54 -0.02
N ILE A 41 2.09 16.37 0.08
CA ILE A 41 1.78 15.68 1.33
C ILE A 41 2.07 14.20 1.13
N GLN A 42 3.06 13.68 1.85
CA GLN A 42 3.33 12.25 1.91
C GLN A 42 2.33 11.62 2.90
N PRO A 43 1.59 10.57 2.53
CA PRO A 43 0.74 9.83 3.46
C PRO A 43 1.60 9.21 4.58
N ALA A 44 0.94 8.78 5.65
CA ALA A 44 1.60 7.99 6.69
C ALA A 44 2.41 6.85 6.06
N ASN A 45 3.59 6.56 6.63
CA ASN A 45 4.34 5.36 6.27
C ASN A 45 3.39 4.15 6.40
N PRO A 46 3.18 3.36 5.33
CA PRO A 46 2.21 2.25 5.31
C PRO A 46 2.52 1.13 6.32
N TYR A 47 3.65 1.22 7.05
CA TYR A 47 4.12 0.26 8.04
C TYR A 47 4.29 0.84 9.45
N SER A 48 3.60 1.94 9.77
CA SER A 48 3.61 2.47 11.13
C SER A 48 3.09 1.37 12.08
N ARG A 49 3.90 0.92 13.03
CA ARG A 49 3.49 -0.01 14.09
C ARG A 49 3.57 0.71 15.44
N PRO A 50 2.73 0.33 16.42
CA PRO A 50 2.91 0.83 17.78
C PRO A 50 4.26 0.32 18.36
N PRO A 51 4.80 0.98 19.39
CA PRO A 51 5.93 0.45 20.16
C PRO A 51 5.64 -0.97 20.66
N SER A 52 6.66 -1.81 20.73
CA SER A 52 6.53 -3.18 21.25
C SER A 52 5.96 -3.18 22.66
N GLY A 53 5.01 -4.08 22.94
CA GLY A 53 4.33 -4.16 24.24
C GLY A 53 3.21 -3.13 24.44
N THR A 54 2.85 -2.35 23.42
CA THR A 54 1.65 -1.51 23.48
C THR A 54 0.40 -2.37 23.62
N SER A 55 -0.42 -2.10 24.64
CA SER A 55 -1.69 -2.78 24.86
C SER A 55 -2.69 -2.53 23.73
N ASP A 56 -3.55 -3.52 23.48
CA ASP A 56 -4.67 -3.37 22.56
C ASP A 56 -5.63 -2.24 23.01
N GLY A 57 -6.24 -1.57 22.03
CA GLY A 57 -7.17 -0.47 22.25
C GLY A 57 -6.74 0.84 21.58
N ALA A 58 -7.31 1.96 22.03
CA ALA A 58 -7.01 3.26 21.46
C ALA A 58 -5.55 3.67 21.72
N TYR A 59 -4.86 4.12 20.68
CA TYR A 59 -3.47 4.56 20.74
C TYR A 59 -3.34 5.99 20.23
N SER A 60 -2.49 6.77 20.91
CA SER A 60 -2.14 8.13 20.52
C SER A 60 -0.69 8.45 20.88
N THR A 61 0.05 9.09 19.98
CA THR A 61 1.41 9.58 20.25
C THR A 61 1.68 10.90 19.54
N ARG A 62 2.55 11.73 20.12
CA ARG A 62 2.98 13.01 19.53
C ARG A 62 4.40 12.87 18.99
N ALA A 63 4.58 13.17 17.72
CA ALA A 63 5.88 13.24 17.07
C ALA A 63 6.62 14.55 17.43
N SER A 64 7.95 14.57 17.26
CA SER A 64 8.80 15.74 17.55
C SER A 64 8.43 16.98 16.71
N ASN A 65 7.89 16.80 15.51
CA ASN A 65 7.37 17.88 14.67
C ASN A 65 5.97 18.39 15.09
N GLY A 66 5.47 17.98 16.26
CA GLY A 66 4.19 18.41 16.82
C GLY A 66 2.97 17.67 16.30
N ARG A 67 3.09 16.82 15.25
CA ARG A 67 1.99 16.00 14.75
C ARG A 67 1.55 14.96 15.77
N VAL A 68 0.28 14.58 15.71
CA VAL A 68 -0.29 13.53 16.57
C VAL A 68 -0.73 12.37 15.69
N LEU A 69 -0.29 11.16 15.99
CA LEU A 69 -0.82 9.94 15.41
C LEU A 69 -1.92 9.39 16.33
N LYS A 70 -3.04 8.98 15.77
CA LYS A 70 -4.08 8.19 16.46
C LYS A 70 -4.40 6.93 15.66
N SER A 71 -4.65 5.83 16.37
CA SER A 71 -4.96 4.53 15.79
C SER A 71 -5.67 3.65 16.83
N ILE A 72 -6.10 2.46 16.40
CA ILE A 72 -6.40 1.34 17.30
C ILE A 72 -5.25 0.33 17.22
N VAL A 73 -4.86 -0.26 18.34
CA VAL A 73 -3.93 -1.38 18.43
C VAL A 73 -4.73 -2.66 18.65
N LYS A 74 -4.41 -3.70 17.89
CA LYS A 74 -4.99 -5.03 18.02
C LYS A 74 -3.91 -6.05 17.70
N ASN A 75 -3.67 -7.00 18.60
CA ASN A 75 -2.63 -8.03 18.45
C ASN A 75 -1.24 -7.42 18.12
N GLY A 76 -0.90 -6.29 18.76
CA GLY A 76 0.41 -5.63 18.59
C GLY A 76 0.62 -4.90 17.27
N VAL A 77 -0.40 -4.73 16.42
CA VAL A 77 -0.35 -3.93 15.19
C VAL A 77 -1.44 -2.86 15.19
N PHE A 78 -1.29 -1.84 14.34
CA PHE A 78 -2.38 -0.91 14.08
C PHE A 78 -3.50 -1.57 13.27
N ASP A 79 -4.74 -1.29 13.64
CA ASP A 79 -5.94 -1.84 13.03
C ASP A 79 -6.95 -0.75 12.72
N ARG A 80 -7.79 -0.99 11.70
CA ARG A 80 -8.82 -0.10 11.14
C ARG A 80 -8.29 1.15 10.45
N PHE A 81 -7.47 1.96 11.10
CA PHE A 81 -6.95 3.20 10.54
C PHE A 81 -5.66 3.67 11.21
N VAL A 82 -4.90 4.49 10.50
CA VAL A 82 -3.86 5.36 11.04
C VAL A 82 -4.18 6.78 10.63
N ASP A 83 -4.49 7.61 11.63
CA ASP A 83 -4.74 9.04 11.45
C ASP A 83 -3.53 9.82 11.94
N ILE A 84 -3.10 10.79 11.14
CA ILE A 84 -2.10 11.78 11.54
C ILE A 84 -2.79 13.13 11.52
N TYR A 85 -2.59 13.93 12.57
CA TYR A 85 -3.08 15.28 12.72
C TYR A 85 -1.91 16.27 12.65
N HIS A 86 -2.15 17.39 11.99
CA HIS A 86 -1.27 18.55 12.03
C HIS A 86 -1.18 19.11 13.47
N PRO A 87 -0.13 19.90 13.79
CA PRO A 87 -0.04 20.55 15.10
C PRO A 87 -1.26 21.42 15.45
N ASN A 88 -1.94 21.97 14.44
CA ASN A 88 -3.18 22.74 14.59
C ASN A 88 -4.44 21.89 14.88
N GLY A 89 -4.30 20.57 15.01
CA GLY A 89 -5.39 19.65 15.33
C GLY A 89 -6.23 19.19 14.13
N LYS A 90 -6.02 19.76 12.93
CA LYS A 90 -6.70 19.30 11.71
C LYS A 90 -6.06 18.02 11.18
N LEU A 91 -6.86 17.18 10.53
CA LEU A 91 -6.40 15.93 9.94
C LEU A 91 -5.35 16.22 8.86
N HIS A 92 -4.19 15.59 8.96
CA HIS A 92 -3.14 15.59 7.94
C HIS A 92 -3.33 14.42 6.97
N SER A 93 -3.63 13.23 7.49
CA SER A 93 -3.89 12.07 6.66
C SER A 93 -4.73 11.03 7.38
N HIS A 94 -5.57 10.34 6.61
CA HIS A 94 -6.29 9.15 7.01
C HIS A 94 -5.85 7.98 6.12
N THR A 95 -5.38 6.89 6.73
CA THR A 95 -5.00 5.68 6.01
C THR A 95 -5.74 4.50 6.61
N PRO A 96 -6.64 3.83 5.87
CA PRO A 96 -7.25 2.61 6.35
C PRO A 96 -6.18 1.51 6.42
N VAL A 97 -6.20 0.75 7.51
CA VAL A 97 -5.27 -0.36 7.73
C VAL A 97 -6.03 -1.58 8.23
N GLU A 98 -5.57 -2.76 7.84
CA GLU A 98 -6.09 -4.04 8.31
C GLU A 98 -4.89 -4.92 8.66
N ASN A 99 -4.88 -5.48 9.86
CA ASN A 99 -3.76 -6.31 10.36
C ASN A 99 -2.39 -5.64 10.21
N GLY A 100 -2.30 -4.33 10.44
CA GLY A 100 -1.07 -3.54 10.32
C GLY A 100 -0.63 -3.23 8.89
N VAL A 101 -1.47 -3.48 7.89
CA VAL A 101 -1.18 -3.28 6.46
C VAL A 101 -2.18 -2.28 5.87
N ALA A 102 -1.68 -1.29 5.13
CA ALA A 102 -2.55 -0.32 4.47
C ALA A 102 -3.44 -0.98 3.40
N GLN A 103 -4.73 -0.66 3.43
CA GLN A 103 -5.74 -1.18 2.51
C GLN A 103 -6.70 -0.06 2.08
N GLY A 104 -7.02 0.03 0.80
CA GLY A 104 -7.97 1.02 0.29
C GLY A 104 -7.38 2.43 0.14
N TRP A 105 -8.25 3.43 0.07
CA TRP A 105 -7.87 4.81 -0.24
C TRP A 105 -7.37 5.54 1.01
N SER A 106 -6.07 5.83 1.04
CA SER A 106 -5.47 6.83 1.91
C SER A 106 -5.73 8.24 1.36
N GLN A 107 -5.96 9.20 2.25
CA GLN A 107 -6.26 10.60 1.94
C GLN A 107 -5.30 11.53 2.68
N GLY A 108 -4.79 12.55 2.01
CA GLY A 108 -3.91 13.58 2.59
C GLY A 108 -4.45 14.99 2.41
N TYR A 109 -4.37 15.79 3.48
CA TYR A 109 -5.01 17.08 3.61
C TYR A 109 -4.03 18.18 4.04
N THR A 110 -4.18 19.38 3.49
CA THR A 110 -3.41 20.55 3.92
C THR A 110 -3.74 20.95 5.37
N GLU A 111 -2.93 21.84 5.96
CA GLU A 111 -3.23 22.42 7.28
C GLU A 111 -4.57 23.16 7.32
N GLN A 112 -5.11 23.59 6.17
CA GLN A 112 -6.42 24.21 6.08
C GLN A 112 -7.56 23.19 6.05
N GLY A 113 -7.26 21.90 5.82
CA GLY A 113 -8.21 20.80 5.69
C GLY A 113 -8.58 20.48 4.23
N ILE A 114 -7.84 20.99 3.25
CA ILE A 114 -8.12 20.77 1.83
C ILE A 114 -7.52 19.44 1.39
N LEU A 115 -8.31 18.54 0.82
CA LEU A 115 -7.84 17.28 0.26
C LEU A 115 -6.92 17.54 -0.94
N ARG A 116 -5.69 17.02 -0.92
CA ARG A 116 -4.69 17.20 -1.99
C ARG A 116 -4.17 15.91 -2.57
N THR A 117 -4.22 14.81 -1.81
CA THR A 117 -3.68 13.53 -2.25
C THR A 117 -4.63 12.39 -1.93
N ARG A 118 -4.71 11.42 -2.85
CA ARG A 118 -5.36 10.13 -2.62
C ARG A 118 -4.45 9.02 -3.12
N ILE A 119 -4.25 7.98 -2.30
CA ILE A 119 -3.36 6.88 -2.63
C ILE A 119 -4.09 5.58 -2.34
N LEU A 120 -4.27 4.76 -3.36
CA LEU A 120 -4.93 3.46 -3.24
C LEU A 120 -3.90 2.41 -2.87
N TYR A 121 -4.06 1.81 -1.70
CA TYR A 121 -3.28 0.69 -1.24
C TYR A 121 -4.02 -0.65 -1.45
N ARG A 122 -3.26 -1.69 -1.78
CA ARG A 122 -3.66 -3.09 -1.71
C ARG A 122 -2.51 -3.88 -1.14
N ASP A 123 -2.73 -4.52 0.00
CA ASP A 123 -1.70 -5.30 0.70
C ASP A 123 -0.42 -4.50 0.95
N GLY A 124 -0.58 -3.22 1.32
CA GLY A 124 0.54 -2.30 1.56
C GLY A 124 1.19 -1.74 0.29
N HIS A 125 0.82 -2.22 -0.90
CA HIS A 125 1.34 -1.74 -2.18
C HIS A 125 0.49 -0.61 -2.74
N ILE A 126 1.15 0.41 -3.30
CA ILE A 126 0.46 1.49 -3.99
C ILE A 126 0.03 1.00 -5.37
N ILE A 127 -1.27 1.01 -5.60
CA ILE A 127 -1.89 0.65 -6.90
C ILE A 127 -2.21 1.90 -7.72
N ARG A 128 -2.45 3.03 -7.05
CA ARG A 128 -2.77 4.30 -7.70
C ARG A 128 -2.43 5.46 -6.78
N ALA A 129 -1.98 6.58 -7.34
CA ALA A 129 -1.83 7.84 -6.63
C ALA A 129 -2.44 9.00 -7.43
N GLN A 130 -3.17 9.87 -6.76
CA GLN A 130 -3.81 11.05 -7.34
C GLN A 130 -3.37 12.30 -6.57
N THR A 131 -3.02 13.35 -7.31
CA THR A 131 -2.93 14.72 -6.79
C THR A 131 -4.14 15.50 -7.27
N LEU A 132 -4.81 16.16 -6.33
CA LEU A 132 -6.02 16.92 -6.56
C LEU A 132 -5.70 18.42 -6.47
N ASP A 133 -6.38 19.24 -7.26
CA ASP A 133 -6.35 20.69 -7.11
C ASP A 133 -7.19 21.15 -5.90
N ALA A 134 -7.25 22.46 -5.64
CA ALA A 134 -8.01 22.99 -4.50
C ALA A 134 -9.53 22.81 -4.63
N SER A 135 -10.05 22.53 -5.83
CA SER A 135 -11.46 22.23 -6.08
C SER A 135 -11.80 20.74 -5.89
N GLY A 136 -10.77 19.89 -5.68
CA GLY A 136 -10.93 18.45 -5.59
C GLY A 136 -10.93 17.73 -6.95
N LYS A 137 -10.56 18.41 -8.05
CA LYS A 137 -10.38 17.77 -9.35
C LYS A 137 -9.00 17.12 -9.42
N VAL A 138 -8.91 15.94 -10.04
CA VAL A 138 -7.62 15.28 -10.27
C VAL A 138 -6.80 16.09 -11.26
N GLU A 139 -5.66 16.58 -10.79
CA GLU A 139 -4.66 17.32 -11.58
C GLU A 139 -3.58 16.37 -12.12
N ARG A 140 -3.24 15.33 -11.36
CA ARG A 140 -2.27 14.31 -11.74
C ARG A 140 -2.69 12.95 -11.23
N GLU A 141 -2.51 11.92 -12.03
CA GLU A 141 -2.66 10.53 -11.64
C GLU A 141 -1.41 9.73 -11.99
N TRP A 142 -1.09 8.76 -11.14
CA TRP A 142 -0.05 7.76 -11.36
C TRP A 142 -0.63 6.37 -11.09
N GLN A 143 -0.25 5.41 -11.93
CA GLN A 143 -0.48 3.98 -11.78
C GLN A 143 0.82 3.25 -12.19
N PRO A 144 1.20 2.16 -11.52
CA PRO A 144 2.38 1.36 -11.87
C PRO A 144 2.20 0.56 -13.17
#